data_AF-A0A8T7I607-F1
#
_entry.id   AF-A0A8T7I607-F1
#
_cell.length_a   1.000
_cell.length_b   1.000
_cell.length_c   1.000
_cell.angle_alpha   90.00
_cell.angle_beta   90.00
_cell.angle_gamma   90.00
#
_symmetry.space_group_name_H-M   'P 1'
#
loop_
_entity.id
_entity.type
_entity.pdbx_description
1 polymer ?
#
loop_
_entity_poly.entity_id
_entity_poly.type
_entity_poly.pdbx_seq_one_letter_code
_entity_poly.pdbx_strand_id
1 'polypeptide(L)'
;MRRILFFWCQNFIDSLQLVPSIRLYDQSSAYFYEVFYEQARDDQFHSTDYRLSEYGAITYGLMLNKSFKNWSITVSAEQYQSGADIGLANAENANPGLLNFNLVTVGFNVIF
;
A
#
# COMPACT_ATOMS: atom_id res chain seq x y z
N MET A 1 -0.98 6.75 11.39
CA MET A 1 -1.05 5.89 10.20
C MET A 1 -2.45 5.31 10.07
N ARG A 2 -3.08 5.44 8.91
CA ARG A 2 -4.42 4.96 8.58
C ARG A 2 -4.35 4.10 7.31
N ARG A 3 -5.13 3.03 7.27
CA ARG A 3 -5.24 2.14 6.12
C ARG A 3 -6.69 1.74 5.92
N ILE A 4 -7.22 1.93 4.72
CA ILE A 4 -8.59 1.57 4.35
C ILE A 4 -8.53 0.69 3.11
N LEU A 5 -9.31 -0.39 3.09
CA LEU A 5 -9.41 -1.30 1.95
C LEU A 5 -10.88 -1.43 1.55
N PHE A 6 -11.15 -1.13 0.29
CA PHE A 6 -12.41 -1.45 -0.38
C PHE A 6 -12.18 -2.62 -1.32
N PHE A 7 -13.05 -3.61 -1.27
CA PHE A 7 -13.00 -4.75 -2.17
C PHE A 7 -14.41 -5.24 -2.45
N TRP A 8 -14.57 -5.92 -3.58
CA TRP A 8 -15.84 -6.53 -3.97
C TRP A 8 -15.61 -7.95 -4.45
N CYS A 9 -16.33 -8.91 -3.89
CA CYS A 9 -16.23 -10.30 -4.31
C CYS A 9 -17.33 -10.64 -5.32
N GLN A 10 -16.95 -10.90 -6.56
CA GLN A 10 -17.86 -11.40 -7.59
C GLN A 10 -17.58 -12.88 -7.87
N ASN A 11 -18.53 -13.74 -7.51
CA ASN A 11 -18.51 -15.15 -7.88
C ASN A 11 -19.18 -15.30 -9.25
N PHE A 12 -18.51 -15.89 -10.24
CA PHE A 12 -19.11 -16.21 -11.53
C PHE A 12 -19.72 -17.61 -11.54
N ILE A 13 -19.01 -18.55 -10.91
CA ILE A 13 -19.41 -19.92 -10.62
C ILE A 13 -18.77 -20.31 -9.29
N ASP A 14 -19.17 -21.44 -8.71
CA ASP A 14 -18.65 -21.90 -7.39
C ASP A 14 -17.12 -22.06 -7.33
N SER A 15 -16.48 -22.21 -8.49
CA SER A 15 -15.03 -22.39 -8.60
C SER A 15 -14.26 -21.15 -9.06
N LEU A 16 -14.91 -20.03 -9.37
CA LEU A 16 -14.26 -18.85 -9.95
C LEU A 16 -14.77 -17.56 -9.32
N GLN A 17 -13.85 -16.81 -8.72
CA GLN A 17 -14.12 -15.54 -8.08
C GLN A 17 -13.15 -14.47 -8.56
N LEU A 18 -13.68 -13.28 -8.85
CA LEU A 18 -12.91 -12.08 -9.16
C LEU A 18 -13.10 -11.06 -8.04
N VAL A 19 -12.00 -10.45 -7.59
CA VAL A 19 -11.98 -9.49 -6.48
C VAL A 19 -11.20 -8.24 -6.90
N PRO A 20 -11.85 -7.23 -7.49
CA PRO A 20 -11.28 -5.90 -7.57
C PRO A 20 -11.17 -5.26 -6.18
N SER A 21 -10.14 -4.43 -5.99
CA SER A 21 -9.90 -3.73 -4.74
C SER A 21 -9.20 -2.39 -4.93
N ILE A 22 -9.45 -1.48 -3.99
CA ILE A 22 -8.75 -0.20 -3.84
C ILE A 22 -8.30 -0.08 -2.39
N ARG A 23 -7.02 0.16 -2.17
CA ARG A 23 -6.44 0.39 -0.84
C ARG A 23 -5.94 1.82 -0.75
N LEU A 24 -6.35 2.53 0.31
CA LEU A 24 -5.85 3.84 0.67
C LEU A 24 -4.96 3.70 1.91
N TYR A 25 -3.88 4.45 1.93
CA TYR A 25 -2.92 4.48 3.01
C TYR A 25 -2.50 5.92 3.25
N ASP A 26 -2.50 6.36 4.51
CA ASP A 26 -2.01 7.68 4.90
C ASP A 26 -1.16 7.58 6.16
N GLN A 27 -0.04 8.29 6.17
CA GLN A 27 0.86 8.41 7.32
C GLN A 27 1.20 9.88 7.51
N SER A 28 1.03 10.39 8.73
CA SER A 28 1.53 11.70 9.14
C SER A 28 3.01 11.62 9.50
N SER A 29 3.71 12.74 9.39
CA SER A 29 5.11 12.83 9.82
C SER A 29 5.25 12.69 11.34
N ALA A 30 6.43 12.23 11.78
CA ALA A 30 6.83 12.39 13.16
C ALA A 30 7.18 13.87 13.43
N TYR A 31 6.89 14.39 14.63
CA TYR A 31 7.13 15.81 14.95
C TYR A 31 8.61 16.23 14.90
N PHE A 32 9.53 15.24 14.98
CA PHE A 32 10.97 15.40 14.92
C PHE A 32 11.55 14.91 13.59
N TYR A 33 10.75 14.73 12.54
CA TYR A 33 11.23 14.35 11.22
C TYR A 33 11.33 15.58 10.31
N GLU A 34 12.43 15.68 9.57
CA GLU A 34 12.59 16.60 8.43
C GLU A 34 13.40 15.92 7.33
N VAL A 35 13.27 16.39 6.08
CA VAL A 35 14.11 15.90 4.96
C VAL A 35 15.58 16.28 5.20
N PHE A 36 15.82 17.50 5.69
CA PHE A 36 17.11 18.00 6.15
C PHE A 36 16.88 19.08 7.21
N TYR A 37 17.87 19.29 8.10
CA TYR A 37 17.83 20.35 9.10
C TYR A 37 18.81 21.45 8.71
N GLU A 38 18.32 22.69 8.64
CA GLU A 38 19.19 23.86 8.48
C GLU A 38 19.81 24.30 9.80
N GLN A 39 19.14 24.00 10.92
CA GLN A 39 19.55 24.38 12.28
C GLN A 39 19.26 23.24 13.25
N ALA A 40 20.05 23.16 14.32
CA ALA A 40 19.78 22.22 15.41
C ALA A 40 18.46 22.58 16.11
N ARG A 41 17.66 21.57 16.44
CA ARG A 41 16.40 21.76 17.18
C ARG A 41 16.67 21.94 18.67
N ASP A 42 15.89 22.79 19.31
CA ASP A 42 15.98 23.04 20.76
C ASP A 42 15.69 21.77 21.58
N ASP A 43 14.78 20.93 21.10
CA ASP A 43 14.41 19.64 21.72
C ASP A 43 15.45 18.52 21.53
N GLN A 44 16.50 18.77 20.74
CA GLN A 44 17.57 17.83 20.36
C GLN A 44 17.10 16.55 19.64
N PHE A 45 15.79 16.38 19.40
CA PHE A 45 15.26 15.22 18.67
C PHE A 45 15.32 15.50 17.17
N HIS A 46 16.04 14.67 16.43
CA HIS A 46 16.18 14.82 14.98
C HIS A 46 16.21 13.45 14.29
N SER A 47 15.52 13.34 13.18
CA SER A 47 15.62 12.17 12.30
C SER A 47 15.32 12.54 10.86
N THR A 48 16.16 12.06 9.96
CA THR A 48 15.94 12.14 8.51
C THR A 48 15.54 10.78 7.93
N ASP A 49 15.13 9.82 8.78
CA ASP A 49 14.65 8.51 8.33
C ASP A 49 13.33 8.68 7.58
N TYR A 50 13.34 8.32 6.30
CA TYR A 50 12.20 8.46 5.39
C TYR A 50 10.95 7.73 5.87
N ARG A 51 11.07 6.70 6.70
CA ARG A 51 9.90 5.97 7.24
C ARG A 51 9.09 6.81 8.22
N LEU A 52 9.64 7.93 8.69
CA LEU A 52 8.96 8.88 9.57
C LEU A 52 8.33 10.05 8.81
N SER A 53 8.44 10.09 7.48
CA SER A 53 7.86 11.16 6.67
C SER A 53 6.35 11.05 6.59
N GLU A 54 5.71 12.19 6.31
CA GLU A 54 4.33 12.18 5.84
C GLU A 54 4.29 11.66 4.40
N TYR A 55 3.32 10.79 4.10
CA TYR A 55 3.01 10.37 2.74
C TYR A 55 1.64 9.70 2.70
N GLY A 56 1.06 9.69 1.50
CA GLY A 56 -0.11 8.91 1.18
C GLY A 56 0.16 7.94 0.04
N ALA A 57 -0.68 6.92 -0.08
CA ALA A 57 -0.60 5.96 -1.15
C ALA A 57 -1.97 5.39 -1.52
N ILE A 58 -2.11 5.07 -2.80
CA ILE A 58 -3.25 4.37 -3.37
C ILE A 58 -2.76 3.08 -4.04
N THR A 59 -3.49 1.99 -3.84
CA THR A 59 -3.25 0.72 -4.51
C THR A 59 -4.50 0.27 -5.23
N TYR A 60 -4.39 0.03 -6.53
CA TYR A 60 -5.43 -0.62 -7.31
C TYR A 60 -5.07 -2.09 -7.46
N GLY A 61 -5.98 -2.98 -7.06
CA GLY A 61 -5.74 -4.43 -7.08
C GLY A 61 -6.83 -5.17 -7.84
N LEU A 62 -6.44 -6.25 -8.51
CA LEU A 62 -7.34 -7.23 -9.09
C LEU A 62 -6.84 -8.63 -8.73
N MET A 63 -7.70 -9.42 -8.10
CA MET A 63 -7.41 -10.80 -7.72
C MET A 63 -8.39 -11.77 -8.38
N LEU A 64 -7.87 -12.89 -8.87
CA LEU A 64 -8.62 -14.00 -9.42
C LEU A 64 -8.34 -15.25 -8.58
N ASN A 65 -9.40 -15.87 -8.05
CA ASN A 65 -9.34 -17.13 -7.33
C ASN A 65 -10.03 -18.21 -8.17
N LYS A 66 -9.29 -19.30 -8.42
CA LYS A 66 -9.81 -20.50 -9.09
C LYS A 66 -9.64 -21.70 -8.17
N SER A 67 -10.76 -22.30 -7.75
CA SER A 67 -10.78 -23.49 -6.92
C SER A 67 -11.07 -24.75 -7.73
N PHE A 68 -10.40 -25.83 -7.39
CA PHE A 68 -10.63 -27.19 -7.88
C PHE A 68 -10.93 -28.08 -6.65
N LYS A 69 -11.14 -29.38 -6.86
CA LYS A 69 -11.51 -30.28 -5.75
C LYS A 69 -10.47 -30.33 -4.62
N ASN A 70 -9.19 -30.51 -4.98
CA ASN A 70 -8.11 -30.75 -4.02
C ASN A 70 -7.04 -29.66 -4.05
N TRP A 71 -7.23 -28.61 -4.85
CA TRP A 71 -6.26 -27.53 -4.99
C TRP A 71 -6.93 -26.24 -5.46
N SER A 72 -6.26 -25.12 -5.27
CA SER A 72 -6.67 -23.82 -5.78
C SER A 72 -5.48 -22.99 -6.25
N ILE A 73 -5.77 -22.04 -7.15
CA ILE A 73 -4.82 -21.03 -7.61
C ILE A 73 -5.40 -19.65 -7.31
N THR A 74 -4.53 -18.76 -6.87
CA THR A 74 -4.79 -17.33 -6.77
C THR A 74 -3.80 -16.59 -7.65
N VAL A 75 -4.29 -15.67 -8.47
CA VAL A 75 -3.45 -14.72 -9.21
C VAL A 75 -3.91 -13.33 -8.86
N SER A 76 -3.00 -12.42 -8.52
CA SER A 76 -3.33 -11.01 -8.31
C SER A 76 -2.34 -10.08 -9.00
N ALA A 77 -2.84 -8.95 -9.44
CA ALA A 77 -2.05 -7.82 -9.93
C ALA A 77 -2.43 -6.59 -9.13
N GLU A 78 -1.42 -5.87 -8.64
CA GLU A 78 -1.58 -4.63 -7.89
C GLU A 78 -0.71 -3.53 -8.54
N GLN A 79 -1.26 -2.34 -8.67
CA GLN A 79 -0.52 -1.11 -8.99
C GLN A 79 -0.53 -0.23 -7.75
N TYR A 80 0.66 0.05 -7.22
CA TYR A 80 0.89 0.90 -6.06
C TYR A 80 1.48 2.24 -6.48
N GLN A 81 0.88 3.31 -6.00
CA GLN A 81 1.35 4.68 -6.19
C GLN A 81 1.45 5.37 -4.83
N SER A 82 2.57 6.06 -4.55
CA SER A 82 2.77 6.86 -3.35
C SER A 82 3.25 8.26 -3.66
N GLY A 83 2.93 9.21 -2.78
CA GLY A 83 3.22 10.63 -2.97
C GLY A 83 2.98 11.45 -1.71
N ALA A 84 3.46 12.69 -1.72
CA ALA A 84 3.27 13.66 -0.65
C ALA A 84 1.84 14.21 -0.57
N ASP A 85 1.13 14.18 -1.70
CA ASP A 85 -0.17 14.81 -1.97
C ASP A 85 -1.22 13.80 -2.44
N ILE A 86 -1.01 12.51 -2.15
CA ILE A 86 -1.95 11.44 -2.47
C ILE A 86 -2.82 11.13 -1.26
N GLY A 87 -4.12 10.91 -1.47
CA GLY A 87 -5.04 10.51 -0.40
C GLY A 87 -5.39 11.67 0.53
N LEU A 88 -5.06 11.53 1.82
CA LEU A 88 -5.24 12.56 2.84
C LEU A 88 -3.91 13.22 3.25
N ALA A 89 -2.78 12.78 2.69
CA ALA A 89 -1.48 13.40 2.93
C ALA A 89 -1.39 14.77 2.27
N ASN A 90 -0.73 15.71 2.95
CA ASN A 90 -0.43 17.04 2.43
C ASN A 90 0.96 17.45 2.95
N ALA A 91 1.97 16.65 2.62
CA ALA A 91 3.33 16.97 3.01
C ALA A 91 3.87 18.12 2.16
N GLU A 92 4.48 19.13 2.79
CA GLU A 92 5.12 20.24 2.07
C GLU A 92 6.27 19.76 1.17
N ASN A 93 7.00 18.73 1.59
CA ASN A 93 8.12 18.16 0.85
C ASN A 93 7.94 16.64 0.69
N ALA A 94 7.94 16.18 -0.57
CA ALA A 94 7.96 14.75 -0.87
C ALA A 94 9.31 14.13 -0.50
N ASN A 95 9.28 13.05 0.27
CA ASN A 95 10.48 12.28 0.53
C ASN A 95 10.92 11.56 -0.77
N PRO A 96 12.22 11.61 -1.15
CA PRO A 96 12.70 10.96 -2.38
C PRO A 96 12.63 9.42 -2.36
N GLY A 97 12.43 8.81 -1.18
CA GLY A 97 12.27 7.37 -0.99
C GLY A 97 10.86 6.84 -1.27
N LEU A 98 9.92 7.69 -1.70
CA LEU A 98 8.60 7.25 -2.14
C LEU A 98 8.71 6.51 -3.48
N LEU A 99 7.98 5.40 -3.59
CA LEU A 99 8.09 4.47 -4.70
C LEU A 99 6.74 4.19 -5.34
N ASN A 100 6.77 3.97 -6.65
CA ASN A 100 5.66 3.44 -7.43
C ASN A 100 6.07 2.07 -7.94
N PHE A 101 5.23 1.06 -7.77
CA PHE A 101 5.53 -0.29 -8.22
C PHE A 101 4.28 -1.03 -8.68
N ASN A 102 4.50 -2.03 -9.52
CA ASN A 102 3.47 -3.02 -9.83
C ASN A 102 3.89 -4.36 -9.21
N LEU A 103 2.95 -5.07 -8.62
CA LEU A 103 3.18 -6.36 -7.99
C LEU A 103 2.25 -7.40 -8.62
N VAL A 104 2.82 -8.52 -9.07
CA VAL A 104 2.06 -9.69 -9.50
C VAL A 104 2.35 -10.82 -8.53
N THR A 105 1.30 -11.43 -8.00
CA THR A 105 1.39 -12.54 -7.05
C THR A 105 0.68 -13.75 -7.63
N VAL A 106 1.31 -14.91 -7.53
CA VAL A 106 0.72 -16.21 -7.87
C VAL A 106 0.82 -17.10 -6.64
N GLY A 107 -0.32 -17.63 -6.20
CA GLY A 107 -0.45 -18.54 -5.08
C GLY A 107 -1.06 -19.87 -5.53
N PHE A 108 -0.62 -20.95 -4.90
CA PHE A 108 -1.14 -22.30 -5.11
C PHE A 108 -1.36 -22.96 -3.75
N ASN A 109 -2.49 -23.64 -3.58
CA ASN A 109 -2.86 -24.34 -2.36
C ASN A 109 -3.29 -25.76 -2.73
N VAL A 110 -2.87 -26.75 -1.95
CA VAL A 110 -3.25 -28.17 -2.09
C VAL A 110 -3.74 -28.69 -0.75
N ILE A 111 -4.86 -29.39 -0.76
CA ILE A 111 -5.43 -30.06 0.41
C ILE A 111 -5.23 -31.57 0.22
N PHE A 112 -4.54 -32.18 1.18
CA PHE A 112 -4.25 -33.61 1.24
C PHE A 112 -5.21 -34.35 2.17
#